data_AF-A0A7R9VSV9-F1
#
_entry.id   AF-A0A7R9VSV9-F1
#
_cell.length_a   1.000
_cell.length_b   1.000
_cell.length_c   1.000
_cell.angle_alpha   90.00
_cell.angle_beta   90.00
_cell.angle_gamma   90.00
#
_symmetry.space_group_name_H-M   'P 1'
#
loop_
_entity.id
_entity.type
_entity.pdbx_description
1 polymer ?
#
loop_
_entity_poly.entity_id
_entity_poly.type
_entity_poly.pdbx_seq_one_letter_code
_entity_poly.pdbx_strand_id
1 'polypeptide(L)'
;AVAAAAAVQGLTAAAEGAAAAVGGGSGKPATHAPPQRADREAAVAMLREVLWETPSVGQRQTLVAQVRHQLTAAEQLLLYEGAPVPMASWSEQELYDFALAHLWDGFATQWPIHVYRAEQLLSDIASRTELGLDVTIERNVCNVLLGSGDAAASAALEDLPASRAAAAPGSDAAGPAAGDARAAEAWAEAWLQLSAAPCFFNGLYTRELSVRAYLGSRKVQVFNQVLRIPRKWLQPKDGKPVSRPVDAAAQRQLPQPPAQQQQQQGGERDMSRGLPTRSEAWDAERPAGTAAA
;
A
#
# COMPACT_ATOMS: atom_id res chain seq x y z
N ALA A 1 20.60 -6.87 0.55
CA ALA A 1 21.32 -5.57 0.43
C ALA A 1 21.62 -5.21 -1.02
N VAL A 2 22.41 -6.01 -1.77
CA VAL A 2 22.75 -5.71 -3.18
C VAL A 2 21.51 -5.71 -4.09
N ALA A 3 20.61 -6.69 -3.97
CA ALA A 3 19.35 -6.73 -4.73
C ALA A 3 18.42 -5.55 -4.41
N ALA A 4 18.33 -5.15 -3.12
CA ALA A 4 17.58 -3.97 -2.70
C ALA A 4 18.15 -2.69 -3.34
N ALA A 5 19.47 -2.52 -3.28
CA ALA A 5 20.14 -1.38 -3.89
C ALA A 5 19.94 -1.34 -5.42
N ALA A 6 19.98 -2.49 -6.10
CA ALA A 6 19.71 -2.58 -7.52
C ALA A 6 18.25 -2.24 -7.87
N ALA A 7 17.27 -2.71 -7.09
CA ALA A 7 15.86 -2.37 -7.28
C ALA A 7 15.60 -0.87 -7.06
N VAL A 8 16.22 -0.28 -6.03
CA VAL A 8 16.14 1.17 -5.75
C VAL A 8 16.81 2.00 -6.84
N GLN A 9 17.96 1.55 -7.35
CA GLN A 9 18.63 2.22 -8.47
C GLN A 9 17.78 2.14 -9.75
N GLY A 10 17.13 1.00 -10.02
CA GLY A 10 16.20 0.84 -11.13
C GLY A 10 14.97 1.75 -11.01
N LEU A 11 14.40 1.89 -9.82
CA LEU A 11 13.27 2.78 -9.55
C LEU A 11 13.65 4.27 -9.68
N THR A 12 14.81 4.65 -9.17
CA THR A 12 15.35 6.02 -9.27
C THR A 12 15.58 6.40 -10.73
N ALA A 13 16.29 5.55 -11.49
CA ALA A 13 16.53 5.77 -12.91
C ALA A 13 15.22 5.88 -13.71
N ALA A 14 14.17 5.17 -13.28
CA ALA A 14 12.84 5.26 -13.88
C ALA A 14 12.07 6.52 -13.55
N ALA A 15 12.16 6.99 -12.32
CA ALA A 15 11.57 8.26 -11.91
C ALA A 15 12.21 9.44 -12.68
N GLU A 16 13.53 9.44 -12.83
CA GLU A 16 14.28 10.49 -13.54
C GLU A 16 13.97 10.51 -15.05
N GLY A 17 13.91 9.34 -15.70
CA GLY A 17 13.54 9.24 -17.11
C GLY A 17 12.12 9.73 -17.41
N ALA A 18 11.17 9.50 -16.49
CA ALA A 18 9.80 10.00 -16.61
C ALA A 18 9.72 11.52 -16.41
N ALA A 19 10.50 12.10 -15.48
CA ALA A 19 10.55 13.54 -15.26
C ALA A 19 11.17 14.31 -16.44
N ALA A 20 12.23 13.76 -17.06
CA ALA A 20 12.88 14.35 -18.22
C ALA A 20 11.98 14.41 -19.48
N ALA A 21 11.02 13.50 -19.62
CA ALA A 21 10.08 13.47 -20.73
C ALA A 21 9.00 14.58 -20.67
N VAL A 22 8.81 15.22 -19.51
CA VAL A 22 7.81 16.29 -19.30
C VAL A 22 8.41 17.70 -19.50
N GLY A 23 9.74 17.84 -19.42
CA GLY A 23 10.45 19.12 -19.61
C GLY A 23 10.92 19.34 -21.05
N GLY A 24 10.07 19.90 -21.91
CA GLY A 24 10.46 20.30 -23.26
C GLY A 24 11.49 21.43 -23.27
N GLY A 25 12.72 21.14 -23.70
CA GLY A 25 13.79 22.12 -23.91
C GLY A 25 14.79 21.64 -24.96
N SER A 26 14.82 22.33 -26.11
CA SER A 26 15.65 22.06 -27.29
C SER A 26 17.15 22.08 -26.99
N GLY A 27 17.74 20.92 -26.71
CA GLY A 27 19.18 20.73 -26.66
C GLY A 27 19.49 19.24 -26.68
N LYS A 28 20.00 18.75 -27.81
CA LYS A 28 20.26 17.34 -28.14
C LYS A 28 20.81 16.55 -26.92
N PRO A 29 19.99 15.74 -26.22
CA PRO A 29 20.46 14.91 -25.12
C PRO A 29 20.67 13.49 -25.62
N ALA A 30 21.61 12.78 -25.01
CA ALA A 30 21.76 11.34 -25.21
C ALA A 30 20.41 10.65 -24.95
N THR A 31 20.01 9.79 -25.87
CA THR A 31 18.81 8.95 -25.79
C THR A 31 18.93 7.94 -24.64
N HIS A 32 18.71 8.39 -23.40
CA HIS A 32 18.20 7.50 -22.37
C HIS A 32 16.69 7.48 -22.52
N ALA A 33 16.19 6.46 -23.22
CA ALA A 33 14.76 6.17 -23.30
C ALA A 33 14.21 6.09 -21.87
N PRO A 34 12.96 6.55 -21.61
CA PRO A 34 12.31 6.26 -20.35
C PRO A 34 12.40 4.74 -20.14
N PRO A 35 12.81 4.25 -18.96
CA PRO A 35 12.84 2.82 -18.74
C PRO A 35 11.45 2.29 -19.02
N GLN A 36 11.43 1.17 -19.72
CA GLN A 36 10.19 0.64 -20.24
C GLN A 36 9.33 0.26 -19.04
N ARG A 37 8.02 0.43 -19.15
CA ARG A 37 7.07 0.03 -18.11
C ARG A 37 7.36 -1.37 -17.53
N ALA A 38 7.85 -2.28 -18.37
CA ALA A 38 8.32 -3.61 -17.99
C ALA A 38 9.48 -3.61 -16.98
N ASP A 39 10.45 -2.70 -17.11
CA ASP A 39 11.59 -2.58 -16.20
C ASP A 39 11.14 -2.13 -14.80
N ARG A 40 10.15 -1.22 -14.75
CA ARG A 40 9.57 -0.74 -13.50
C ARG A 40 8.74 -1.80 -12.79
N GLU A 41 7.89 -2.53 -13.54
CA GLU A 41 7.12 -3.65 -13.00
C GLU A 41 8.05 -4.75 -12.44
N ALA A 42 9.14 -5.07 -13.16
CA ALA A 42 10.15 -6.01 -12.68
C ALA A 42 10.89 -5.50 -11.41
N ALA A 43 11.21 -4.21 -11.34
CA ALA A 43 11.85 -3.62 -10.17
C ALA A 43 10.92 -3.66 -8.92
N VAL A 44 9.62 -3.38 -9.10
CA VAL A 44 8.63 -3.48 -8.01
C VAL A 44 8.45 -4.92 -7.56
N ALA A 45 8.44 -5.89 -8.48
CA ALA A 45 8.37 -7.31 -8.15
C ALA A 45 9.59 -7.76 -7.32
N MET A 46 10.81 -7.39 -7.75
CA MET A 46 12.04 -7.68 -7.00
C MET A 46 12.02 -7.00 -5.62
N LEU A 47 11.57 -5.75 -5.54
CA LEU A 47 11.45 -5.03 -4.27
C LEU A 47 10.51 -5.75 -3.30
N ARG A 48 9.39 -6.27 -3.79
CA ARG A 48 8.44 -7.07 -2.99
C ARG A 48 9.10 -8.35 -2.46
N GLU A 49 9.83 -9.09 -3.28
CA GLU A 49 10.54 -10.29 -2.84
C GLU A 49 11.53 -9.95 -1.73
N VAL A 50 12.37 -8.94 -1.96
CA VAL A 50 13.36 -8.46 -0.98
C VAL A 50 12.69 -8.00 0.32
N LEU A 51 11.56 -7.28 0.22
CA LEU A 51 10.81 -6.83 1.39
C LEU A 51 10.40 -8.00 2.27
N TRP A 52 9.83 -9.06 1.70
CA TRP A 52 9.31 -10.18 2.49
C TRP A 52 10.32 -11.27 2.81
N GLU A 53 11.46 -11.31 2.12
CA GLU A 53 12.64 -12.09 2.54
C GLU A 53 13.36 -11.44 3.73
N THR A 54 13.13 -10.13 3.96
CA THR A 54 13.75 -9.43 5.08
C THR A 54 13.13 -9.88 6.42
N PRO A 55 13.92 -10.53 7.30
CA PRO A 55 13.37 -11.21 8.47
C PRO A 55 12.91 -10.23 9.56
N SER A 56 13.56 -9.06 9.67
CA SER A 56 13.26 -8.06 10.69
C SER A 56 12.20 -7.06 10.24
N VAL A 57 11.16 -6.90 11.06
CA VAL A 57 10.12 -5.87 10.89
C VAL A 57 10.74 -4.47 10.74
N GLY A 58 11.71 -4.11 11.59
CA GLY A 58 12.34 -2.78 11.54
C GLY A 58 13.14 -2.54 10.25
N GLN A 59 13.73 -3.59 9.68
CA GLN A 59 14.42 -3.49 8.39
C GLN A 59 13.43 -3.33 7.23
N ARG A 60 12.30 -4.03 7.27
CA ARG A 60 11.21 -3.86 6.28
C ARG A 60 10.66 -2.44 6.30
N GLN A 61 10.36 -1.92 7.49
CA GLN A 61 9.89 -0.54 7.67
C GLN A 61 10.91 0.47 7.12
N THR A 62 12.21 0.27 7.41
CA THR A 62 13.28 1.13 6.90
C THR A 62 13.36 1.08 5.37
N LEU A 63 13.26 -0.12 4.78
CA LEU A 63 13.26 -0.30 3.33
C LEU A 63 12.08 0.45 2.68
N VAL A 64 10.85 0.27 3.20
CA VAL A 64 9.66 0.95 2.67
C VAL A 64 9.81 2.47 2.80
N ALA A 65 10.29 2.98 3.94
CA ALA A 65 10.52 4.41 4.13
C ALA A 65 11.51 4.99 3.11
N GLN A 66 12.56 4.24 2.76
CA GLN A 66 13.57 4.67 1.78
C GLN A 66 13.04 4.71 0.35
N VAL A 67 12.13 3.81 -0.02
CA VAL A 67 11.68 3.66 -1.41
C VAL A 67 10.34 4.33 -1.69
N ARG A 68 9.58 4.70 -0.66
CA ARG A 68 8.21 5.21 -0.76
C ARG A 68 8.02 6.30 -1.81
N HIS A 69 8.88 7.33 -1.76
CA HIS A 69 8.83 8.49 -2.65
C HIS A 69 9.11 8.14 -4.13
N GLN A 70 9.63 6.95 -4.40
CA GLN A 70 9.89 6.44 -5.76
C GLN A 70 8.76 5.55 -6.27
N LEU A 71 7.80 5.20 -5.41
CA LEU A 71 6.66 4.33 -5.73
C LEU A 71 5.39 5.16 -5.87
N THR A 72 4.58 4.83 -6.86
CA THR A 72 3.16 5.24 -6.85
C THR A 72 2.44 4.50 -5.73
N ALA A 73 1.29 5.01 -5.27
CA ALA A 73 0.51 4.30 -4.27
C ALA A 73 0.07 2.90 -4.74
N ALA A 74 -0.29 2.75 -6.02
CA ALA A 74 -0.61 1.45 -6.60
C ALA A 74 0.56 0.45 -6.49
N GLU A 75 1.79 0.89 -6.77
CA GLU A 75 2.98 0.03 -6.63
C GLU A 75 3.28 -0.30 -5.17
N GLN A 76 3.05 0.64 -4.26
CA GLN A 76 3.17 0.36 -2.85
C GLN A 76 2.13 -0.68 -2.40
N LEU A 77 0.89 -0.63 -2.89
CA LEU A 77 -0.11 -1.68 -2.63
C LEU A 77 0.39 -3.05 -3.10
N LEU A 78 1.01 -3.13 -4.28
CA LEU A 78 1.58 -4.37 -4.82
C LEU A 78 2.68 -4.97 -3.92
N LEU A 79 3.38 -4.15 -3.12
CA LEU A 79 4.35 -4.67 -2.15
C LEU A 79 3.68 -5.51 -1.07
N TYR A 80 2.44 -5.18 -0.69
CA TYR A 80 1.72 -5.82 0.43
C TYR A 80 0.70 -6.87 -0.02
N GLU A 81 0.15 -6.75 -1.24
CA GLU A 81 -0.83 -7.68 -1.78
C GLU A 81 -0.28 -9.11 -1.87
N GLY A 82 -0.83 -10.05 -1.10
CA GLY A 82 -0.34 -11.43 -1.08
C GLY A 82 1.01 -11.59 -0.37
N ALA A 83 1.27 -10.76 0.65
CA ALA A 83 2.36 -10.99 1.59
C ALA A 83 2.33 -12.45 2.13
N PRO A 84 3.49 -13.08 2.35
CA PRO A 84 3.57 -14.47 2.82
C PRO A 84 3.17 -14.64 4.29
N VAL A 85 2.94 -13.55 5.00
CA VAL A 85 2.54 -13.54 6.42
C VAL A 85 1.17 -12.90 6.58
N PRO A 86 0.33 -13.41 7.51
CA PRO A 86 -1.00 -12.86 7.72
C PRO A 86 -0.94 -11.41 8.20
N MET A 87 -1.88 -10.58 7.76
CA MET A 87 -1.94 -9.15 8.14
C MET A 87 -1.99 -8.90 9.65
N ALA A 88 -2.49 -9.88 10.43
CA ALA A 88 -2.49 -9.83 11.89
C ALA A 88 -1.07 -9.76 12.50
N SER A 89 -0.05 -10.28 11.80
CA SER A 89 1.34 -10.25 12.25
C SER A 89 2.12 -9.03 11.75
N TRP A 90 1.47 -8.11 11.03
CA TRP A 90 2.10 -6.87 10.59
C TRP A 90 2.16 -5.86 11.73
N SER A 91 3.23 -5.08 11.75
CA SER A 91 3.38 -3.94 12.66
C SER A 91 2.40 -2.81 12.34
N GLU A 92 2.16 -1.93 13.31
CA GLU A 92 1.30 -0.75 13.08
C GLU A 92 1.84 0.14 11.96
N GLN A 93 3.16 0.30 11.84
CA GLN A 93 3.76 1.07 10.74
C GLN A 93 3.54 0.44 9.37
N GLU A 94 3.65 -0.89 9.25
CA GLU A 94 3.37 -1.59 7.98
C GLU A 94 1.89 -1.46 7.60
N LEU A 95 0.98 -1.54 8.58
CA LEU A 95 -0.44 -1.31 8.37
C LEU A 95 -0.72 0.15 7.98
N TYR A 96 -0.06 1.11 8.62
CA TYR A 96 -0.20 2.53 8.31
C TYR A 96 0.26 2.84 6.89
N ASP A 97 1.43 2.33 6.50
CA ASP A 97 1.98 2.50 5.16
C ASP A 97 1.04 1.92 4.09
N PHE A 98 0.45 0.76 4.38
CA PHE A 98 -0.53 0.14 3.50
C PHE A 98 -1.87 0.91 3.46
N ALA A 99 -2.33 1.41 4.60
CA ALA A 99 -3.54 2.22 4.68
C ALA A 99 -3.39 3.55 3.94
N LEU A 100 -2.24 4.22 4.07
CA LEU A 100 -1.95 5.48 3.39
C LEU A 100 -1.90 5.29 1.87
N ALA A 101 -1.32 4.19 1.39
CA ALA A 101 -1.34 3.83 -0.02
C ALA A 101 -2.76 3.58 -0.53
N HIS A 102 -3.59 2.85 0.22
CA HIS A 102 -4.99 2.64 -0.12
C HIS A 102 -5.79 3.95 -0.14
N LEU A 103 -5.55 4.84 0.84
CA LEU A 103 -6.22 6.13 0.92
C LEU A 103 -5.90 7.00 -0.31
N TRP A 104 -4.61 7.17 -0.60
CA TRP A 104 -4.17 7.98 -1.73
C TRP A 104 -4.61 7.38 -3.07
N ASP A 105 -4.39 6.09 -3.29
CA ASP A 105 -4.80 5.41 -4.51
C ASP A 105 -6.33 5.48 -4.71
N GLY A 106 -7.10 5.23 -3.64
CA GLY A 106 -8.56 5.31 -3.67
C GLY A 106 -9.05 6.70 -4.04
N PHE A 107 -8.47 7.74 -3.45
CA PHE A 107 -8.79 9.13 -3.78
C PHE A 107 -8.43 9.45 -5.24
N ALA A 108 -7.19 9.15 -5.64
CA ALA A 108 -6.65 9.56 -6.92
C ALA A 108 -7.26 8.80 -8.12
N THR A 109 -7.66 7.54 -7.92
CA THR A 109 -8.34 6.70 -8.93
C THR A 109 -9.87 6.71 -8.84
N GLN A 110 -10.43 7.43 -7.87
CA GLN A 110 -11.86 7.44 -7.54
C GLN A 110 -12.42 6.04 -7.24
N TRP A 111 -11.65 5.22 -6.52
CA TRP A 111 -12.03 3.89 -6.06
C TRP A 111 -12.37 3.91 -4.56
N PRO A 112 -13.66 4.08 -4.20
CA PRO A 112 -14.06 4.24 -2.81
C PRO A 112 -13.83 2.99 -1.95
N ILE A 113 -13.72 1.81 -2.58
CA ILE A 113 -13.39 0.57 -1.87
C ILE A 113 -11.98 0.63 -1.25
N HIS A 114 -11.03 1.30 -1.88
CA HIS A 114 -9.68 1.49 -1.32
C HIS A 114 -9.72 2.45 -0.13
N VAL A 115 -10.49 3.55 -0.22
CA VAL A 115 -10.70 4.45 0.92
C VAL A 115 -11.38 3.73 2.10
N TYR A 116 -12.38 2.89 1.81
CA TYR A 116 -13.02 2.06 2.84
C TYR A 116 -12.04 1.07 3.47
N ARG A 117 -11.15 0.47 2.66
CA ARG A 117 -10.12 -0.43 3.17
C ARG A 117 -9.09 0.31 4.04
N ALA A 118 -8.71 1.53 3.67
CA ALA A 118 -7.86 2.39 4.48
C ALA A 118 -8.52 2.68 5.83
N GLU A 119 -9.80 3.05 5.86
CA GLU A 119 -10.54 3.28 7.11
C GLU A 119 -10.53 2.06 8.02
N GLN A 120 -10.76 0.86 7.48
CA GLN A 120 -10.68 -0.38 8.26
C GLN A 120 -9.30 -0.60 8.88
N LEU A 121 -8.24 -0.44 8.08
CA LEU A 121 -6.86 -0.60 8.56
C LEU A 121 -6.51 0.43 9.64
N LEU A 122 -6.91 1.69 9.46
CA LEU A 122 -6.68 2.74 10.44
C LEU A 122 -7.50 2.54 11.72
N SER A 123 -8.73 2.02 11.61
CA SER A 123 -9.53 1.63 12.76
C SER A 123 -8.90 0.45 13.52
N ASP A 124 -8.32 -0.53 12.81
CA ASP A 124 -7.55 -1.61 13.42
C ASP A 124 -6.31 -1.06 14.14
N ILE A 125 -5.57 -0.13 13.53
CA ILE A 125 -4.41 0.53 14.17
C ILE A 125 -4.83 1.30 15.42
N ALA A 126 -5.89 2.11 15.35
CA ALA A 126 -6.39 2.88 16.48
C ALA A 126 -6.82 2.00 17.66
N SER A 127 -7.18 0.73 17.41
CA SER A 127 -7.49 -0.24 18.46
C SER A 127 -6.26 -0.89 19.10
N ARG A 128 -5.10 -0.81 18.43
CA ARG A 128 -3.82 -1.29 18.95
C ARG A 128 -3.17 -0.17 19.74
N THR A 129 -2.93 -0.40 21.03
CA THR A 129 -2.35 0.61 21.93
C THR A 129 -0.82 0.48 22.04
N GLU A 130 -0.17 -0.35 21.22
CA GLU A 130 1.20 -0.78 21.45
C GLU A 130 2.24 0.28 21.07
N LEU A 131 2.05 0.99 19.95
CA LEU A 131 2.97 2.06 19.52
C LEU A 131 2.38 3.46 19.69
N GLY A 132 1.09 3.58 20.00
CA GLY A 132 0.42 4.87 20.21
C GLY A 132 0.38 5.73 18.94
N LEU A 133 0.33 5.10 17.76
CA LEU A 133 0.23 5.82 16.50
C LEU A 133 -1.14 6.52 16.43
N ASP A 134 -1.14 7.85 16.51
CA ASP A 134 -2.36 8.64 16.34
C ASP A 134 -2.70 8.74 14.85
N VAL A 135 -3.79 8.05 14.47
CA VAL A 135 -4.33 8.01 13.10
C VAL A 135 -5.64 8.77 12.96
N THR A 136 -5.95 9.64 13.93
CA THR A 136 -7.24 10.34 13.99
C THR A 136 -7.47 11.20 12.75
N ILE A 137 -6.44 11.89 12.28
CA ILE A 137 -6.51 12.74 11.09
C ILE A 137 -6.83 11.91 9.84
N GLU A 138 -6.11 10.82 9.60
CA GLU A 138 -6.31 9.93 8.44
C GLU A 138 -7.71 9.32 8.44
N ARG A 139 -8.21 8.92 9.61
CA ARG A 139 -9.57 8.39 9.77
C ARG A 139 -10.62 9.46 9.47
N ASN A 140 -10.42 10.68 9.95
CA ASN A 140 -11.29 11.81 9.66
C ASN A 140 -11.31 12.12 8.15
N VAL A 141 -10.16 12.09 7.48
CA VAL A 141 -10.07 12.21 6.01
C VAL A 141 -10.84 11.09 5.31
N CYS A 142 -10.67 9.83 5.74
CA CYS A 142 -11.44 8.70 5.20
C CYS A 142 -12.95 8.91 5.38
N ASN A 143 -13.38 9.38 6.55
CA ASN A 143 -14.80 9.62 6.82
C ASN A 143 -15.39 10.71 5.91
N VAL A 144 -14.66 11.80 5.68
CA VAL A 144 -15.05 12.84 4.71
C VAL A 144 -15.19 12.24 3.32
N LEU A 145 -14.20 11.47 2.85
CA LEU A 145 -14.23 10.82 1.52
C LEU A 145 -15.34 9.76 1.40
N LEU A 146 -15.67 9.04 2.48
CA LEU A 146 -16.77 8.07 2.49
C LEU A 146 -18.16 8.73 2.65
N GLY A 147 -18.20 10.07 2.70
CA GLY A 147 -19.44 10.82 2.84
C GLY A 147 -20.16 10.51 4.16
N SER A 148 -19.42 10.09 5.19
CA SER A 148 -19.91 10.05 6.56
C SER A 148 -20.04 11.52 6.99
N GLY A 149 -21.27 12.05 6.98
CA GLY A 149 -21.57 13.49 7.07
C GLY A 149 -21.22 14.16 8.40
N ASP A 150 -21.78 15.35 8.60
CA ASP A 150 -21.58 16.41 9.63
C ASP A 150 -20.84 16.05 10.93
N ALA A 151 -21.06 14.87 11.52
CA ALA A 151 -20.31 14.41 12.69
C ALA A 151 -18.80 14.21 12.42
N ALA A 152 -18.44 13.65 11.27
CA ALA A 152 -17.03 13.52 10.89
C ALA A 152 -16.43 14.86 10.43
N ALA A 153 -17.25 15.74 9.84
CA ALA A 153 -16.85 17.10 9.53
C ALA A 153 -16.56 17.90 10.80
N SER A 154 -17.41 17.79 11.82
CA SER A 154 -17.20 18.44 13.13
C SER A 154 -15.96 17.88 13.84
N ALA A 155 -15.78 16.55 13.90
CA ALA A 155 -14.58 15.96 14.49
C ALA A 155 -13.30 16.36 13.74
N ALA A 156 -13.33 16.36 12.39
CA ALA A 156 -12.21 16.81 11.57
C ALA A 156 -11.83 18.28 11.81
N LEU A 157 -12.84 19.13 12.06
CA LEU A 157 -12.64 20.55 12.33
C LEU A 157 -12.21 20.83 13.78
N GLU A 158 -12.56 19.97 14.74
CA GLU A 158 -12.08 20.04 16.12
C GLU A 158 -10.59 19.65 16.23
N ASP A 159 -10.15 18.68 15.43
CA ASP A 159 -8.77 18.20 15.39
C ASP A 159 -7.84 19.06 14.51
N LEU A 160 -8.34 20.16 13.94
CA LEU A 160 -7.52 21.12 13.20
C LEU A 160 -6.54 21.81 14.17
N PRO A 161 -5.21 21.63 14.02
CA PRO A 161 -4.28 22.49 14.74
C PRO A 161 -4.55 23.94 14.32
N ALA A 162 -4.72 24.83 15.30
CA ALA A 162 -5.10 26.24 15.08
C ALA A 162 -4.20 26.97 14.05
N SER A 163 -2.97 26.50 13.85
CA SER A 163 -2.02 26.99 12.86
C SER A 163 -2.36 26.64 11.40
N ARG A 164 -3.13 25.57 11.14
CA ARG A 164 -3.56 25.17 9.77
C ARG A 164 -4.94 25.68 9.38
N ALA A 165 -5.82 25.92 10.34
CA ALA A 165 -7.11 26.57 10.09
C ALA A 165 -6.95 27.98 9.47
N ALA A 166 -5.86 28.68 9.80
CA ALA A 166 -5.52 30.00 9.27
C ALA A 166 -4.92 29.99 7.85
N ALA A 167 -4.48 28.83 7.34
CA ALA A 167 -3.82 28.70 6.04
C ALA A 167 -4.78 28.41 4.88
N ALA A 168 -6.08 28.26 5.15
CA ALA A 168 -7.09 28.15 4.09
C ALA A 168 -7.23 29.50 3.36
N PRO A 169 -6.91 29.59 2.05
CA PRO A 169 -6.99 30.85 1.32
C PRO A 169 -8.45 31.30 1.20
N GLY A 170 -8.81 32.41 1.87
CA GLY A 170 -10.12 33.06 1.77
C GLY A 170 -10.93 33.20 3.07
N SER A 171 -10.38 32.85 4.23
CA SER A 171 -11.08 32.98 5.52
C SER A 171 -10.95 34.38 6.13
N ASP A 172 -11.74 35.34 5.64
CA ASP A 172 -12.04 36.54 6.43
C ASP A 172 -13.00 36.17 7.58
N ALA A 173 -12.44 36.12 8.79
CA ALA A 173 -13.10 36.40 10.06
C ALA A 173 -14.50 35.78 10.34
N ALA A 174 -14.61 34.46 10.29
CA ALA A 174 -15.48 33.67 11.17
C ALA A 174 -15.00 32.22 11.10
N GLY A 175 -14.69 31.59 12.25
CA GLY A 175 -14.33 30.17 12.26
C GLY A 175 -15.42 29.34 11.55
N PRO A 176 -15.06 28.27 10.81
CA PRO A 176 -16.05 27.45 10.13
C PRO A 176 -17.07 26.96 11.16
N ALA A 177 -18.35 27.25 10.94
CA ALA A 177 -19.41 26.75 11.80
C ALA A 177 -19.33 25.21 11.81
N ALA A 178 -19.47 24.60 12.99
CA ALA A 178 -19.59 23.16 13.13
C ALA A 178 -20.69 22.66 12.16
N GLY A 179 -20.34 21.71 11.29
CA GLY A 179 -21.23 21.20 10.23
C GLY A 179 -21.06 21.83 8.84
N ASP A 180 -20.06 22.70 8.60
CA ASP A 180 -19.76 23.12 7.22
C ASP A 180 -19.01 22.01 6.46
N ALA A 181 -19.76 21.18 5.75
CA ALA A 181 -19.23 20.13 4.89
C ALA A 181 -18.17 20.65 3.90
N ARG A 182 -18.26 21.90 3.44
CA ARG A 182 -17.27 22.47 2.51
C ARG A 182 -15.93 22.74 3.19
N ALA A 183 -15.95 23.14 4.46
CA ALA A 183 -14.73 23.35 5.23
C ALA A 183 -14.02 22.02 5.48
N ALA A 184 -14.76 20.96 5.81
CA ALA A 184 -14.21 19.62 5.96
C ALA A 184 -13.67 19.04 4.64
N GLU A 185 -14.35 19.26 3.51
CA GLU A 185 -13.84 18.90 2.17
C GLU A 185 -12.50 19.59 1.90
N ALA A 186 -12.42 20.91 2.10
CA ALA A 186 -11.23 21.70 1.84
C ALA A 186 -10.07 21.31 2.76
N TRP A 187 -10.36 21.04 4.03
CA TRP A 187 -9.37 20.53 4.98
C TRP A 187 -8.81 19.16 4.56
N ALA A 188 -9.69 18.22 4.23
CA ALA A 188 -9.28 16.88 3.80
C ALA A 188 -8.44 16.96 2.52
N GLU A 189 -8.83 17.82 1.58
CA GLU A 189 -8.07 18.09 0.36
C GLU A 189 -6.68 18.64 0.67
N ALA A 190 -6.58 19.64 1.55
CA ALA A 190 -5.30 20.20 1.96
C ALA A 190 -4.40 19.15 2.62
N TRP A 191 -4.94 18.31 3.50
CA TRP A 191 -4.17 17.23 4.11
C TRP A 191 -3.70 16.20 3.07
N LEU A 192 -4.58 15.78 2.16
CA LEU A 192 -4.23 14.85 1.09
C LEU A 192 -3.10 15.40 0.23
N GLN A 193 -3.14 16.68 -0.14
CA GLN A 193 -2.12 17.29 -0.99
C GLN A 193 -0.80 17.58 -0.24
N LEU A 194 -0.86 17.97 1.03
CA LEU A 194 0.33 18.37 1.80
C LEU A 194 1.00 17.21 2.55
N SER A 195 0.27 16.14 2.85
CA SER A 195 0.75 15.05 3.71
C SER A 195 0.75 13.70 3.00
N ALA A 196 -0.35 13.32 2.33
CA ALA A 196 -0.41 12.04 1.64
C ALA A 196 0.31 12.04 0.28
N ALA A 197 0.05 13.02 -0.59
CA ALA A 197 0.61 13.09 -1.93
C ALA A 197 2.16 13.06 -1.96
N PRO A 198 2.88 13.80 -1.10
CA PRO A 198 4.34 13.80 -1.10
C PRO A 198 4.98 12.45 -0.72
N CYS A 199 4.19 11.53 -0.16
CA CYS A 199 4.68 10.19 0.14
C CYS A 199 4.87 9.33 -1.11
N PHE A 200 4.27 9.69 -2.25
CA PHE A 200 4.24 8.85 -3.44
C PHE A 200 4.80 9.56 -4.68
N PHE A 201 5.27 8.77 -5.64
CA PHE A 201 5.73 9.26 -6.93
C PHE A 201 4.56 9.81 -7.76
N ASN A 202 4.70 11.07 -8.20
CA ASN A 202 3.65 11.88 -8.84
C ASN A 202 3.35 11.54 -10.31
N GLY A 203 3.91 10.46 -10.86
CA GLY A 203 3.90 10.19 -12.31
C GLY A 203 2.53 10.01 -12.98
N LEU A 204 1.45 9.81 -12.22
CA LEU A 204 0.13 9.45 -12.77
C LEU A 204 -0.99 10.49 -12.55
N TYR A 205 -0.78 11.53 -11.75
CA TYR A 205 -1.85 12.42 -11.31
C TYR A 205 -1.62 13.87 -11.73
N THR A 206 -1.62 14.10 -13.04
CA THR A 206 -1.62 15.46 -13.65
C THR A 206 -3.01 16.11 -13.69
N ARG A 207 -4.04 15.44 -13.15
CA ARG A 207 -5.39 16.00 -13.03
C ARG A 207 -5.53 16.75 -11.72
N GLU A 208 -6.24 17.88 -11.75
CA GLU A 208 -6.73 18.56 -10.56
C GLU A 208 -7.65 17.60 -9.79
N LEU A 209 -7.10 16.97 -8.75
CA LEU A 209 -7.82 16.11 -7.83
C LEU A 209 -8.39 16.99 -6.71
N SER A 210 -9.72 17.12 -6.67
CA SER A 210 -10.42 17.75 -5.54
C SER A 210 -11.31 16.74 -4.82
N VAL A 211 -11.46 16.93 -3.51
CA VAL A 211 -12.38 16.11 -2.69
C VAL A 211 -13.81 16.24 -3.20
N ARG A 212 -14.19 17.44 -3.64
CA ARG A 212 -15.50 17.69 -4.25
C ARG A 212 -15.70 16.90 -5.55
N ALA A 213 -14.72 16.87 -6.44
CA ALA A 213 -14.82 16.08 -7.67
C ALA A 213 -14.89 14.58 -7.36
N TYR A 214 -14.13 14.10 -6.36
CA TYR A 214 -14.18 12.73 -5.89
C TYR A 214 -15.58 12.36 -5.36
N LEU A 215 -16.15 13.16 -4.44
CA LEU A 215 -17.49 12.94 -3.89
C LEU A 215 -18.61 13.11 -4.94
N GLY A 216 -18.35 13.91 -5.98
CA GLY A 216 -19.22 14.06 -7.15
C GLY A 216 -19.21 12.85 -8.10
N SER A 217 -18.24 11.92 -7.96
CA SER A 217 -18.13 10.76 -8.83
C SER A 217 -19.29 9.78 -8.61
N ARG A 218 -19.96 9.37 -9.68
CA ARG A 218 -21.08 8.41 -9.62
C ARG A 218 -20.70 7.12 -8.89
N LYS A 219 -19.47 6.63 -9.08
CA LYS A 219 -18.97 5.42 -8.40
C LYS A 219 -18.95 5.59 -6.89
N VAL A 220 -18.42 6.72 -6.42
CA VAL A 220 -18.32 7.08 -5.00
C VAL A 220 -19.72 7.26 -4.41
N GLN A 221 -20.60 7.98 -5.10
CA GLN A 221 -21.98 8.17 -4.64
C GLN A 221 -22.74 6.86 -4.45
N VAL A 222 -22.67 5.95 -5.44
CA VAL A 222 -23.33 4.64 -5.35
C VAL A 222 -22.75 3.81 -4.20
N PHE A 223 -21.43 3.80 -4.04
CA PHE A 223 -20.79 3.08 -2.95
C PHE A 223 -21.19 3.62 -1.57
N ASN A 224 -21.17 4.94 -1.39
CA ASN A 224 -21.55 5.59 -0.14
C ASN A 224 -23.04 5.37 0.18
N GLN A 225 -23.91 5.32 -0.83
CA GLN A 225 -25.32 4.92 -0.65
C GLN A 225 -25.45 3.50 -0.11
N VAL A 226 -24.68 2.54 -0.64
CA VAL A 226 -24.68 1.15 -0.17
C VAL A 226 -24.18 1.06 1.27
N LEU A 227 -23.12 1.78 1.63
CA LEU A 227 -22.60 1.80 3.01
C LEU A 227 -23.62 2.35 4.02
N ARG A 228 -24.46 3.31 3.61
CA ARG A 228 -25.52 3.89 4.44
C ARG A 228 -26.71 2.95 4.66
N ILE A 229 -26.84 1.87 3.88
CA ILE A 229 -27.90 0.87 4.10
C ILE A 229 -27.62 0.18 5.43
N PRO A 230 -28.50 0.33 6.45
CA PRO A 230 -28.22 -0.25 7.75
C PRO A 230 -28.15 -1.78 7.61
N ARG A 231 -27.07 -2.41 8.12
CA ARG A 231 -26.82 -3.87 7.97
C ARG A 231 -28.01 -4.76 8.37
N LYS A 232 -28.91 -4.28 9.24
CA LYS A 232 -30.18 -4.93 9.61
C LYS A 232 -31.12 -5.20 8.42
N TRP A 233 -31.00 -4.46 7.32
CA TRP A 233 -31.79 -4.68 6.10
C TRP A 233 -31.17 -5.71 5.16
N LEU A 234 -29.89 -6.05 5.37
CA LEU A 234 -29.17 -7.07 4.61
C LEU A 234 -29.23 -8.44 5.30
N GLN A 235 -29.73 -8.51 6.53
CA GLN A 235 -30.01 -9.79 7.18
C GLN A 235 -31.34 -10.35 6.66
N PRO A 236 -31.39 -11.62 6.23
CA PRO A 236 -32.63 -12.26 5.84
C PRO A 236 -33.59 -12.23 7.03
N LYS A 237 -34.82 -11.73 6.82
CA LYS A 237 -35.85 -11.57 7.86
C LYS A 237 -36.22 -12.87 8.58
N ASP A 238 -35.81 -14.03 8.05
CA ASP A 238 -36.25 -15.35 8.54
C ASP A 238 -35.19 -16.15 9.28
N GLY A 239 -34.04 -15.55 9.65
CA GLY A 239 -33.00 -16.23 10.45
C GLY A 239 -32.38 -17.47 9.79
N LYS A 240 -32.70 -17.75 8.52
CA LYS A 240 -32.08 -18.84 7.76
C LYS A 240 -30.74 -18.34 7.23
N PRO A 241 -29.61 -19.01 7.57
CA PRO A 241 -28.33 -18.68 6.96
C PRO A 241 -28.47 -18.81 5.45
N VAL A 242 -28.03 -17.79 4.71
CA VAL A 242 -27.88 -17.87 3.26
C VAL A 242 -26.70 -18.81 3.01
N SER A 243 -26.98 -20.10 2.92
CA SER A 243 -26.02 -21.08 2.39
C SER A 243 -25.69 -20.65 0.96
N ARG A 244 -24.50 -20.07 0.77
CA ARG A 244 -23.96 -19.85 -0.57
C ARG A 244 -23.87 -21.21 -1.28
N PRO A 245 -24.37 -21.37 -2.51
CA PRO A 245 -24.13 -22.57 -3.28
C PRO A 245 -22.74 -22.44 -3.90
N VAL A 246 -21.69 -22.74 -3.13
CA VAL A 246 -20.31 -22.78 -3.68
C VAL A 246 -19.71 -24.19 -3.69
N ASP A 247 -20.26 -25.16 -2.96
CA ASP A 247 -19.60 -26.48 -2.85
C ASP A 247 -20.29 -27.65 -3.57
N ALA A 248 -21.41 -27.45 -4.27
CA ALA A 248 -22.13 -28.56 -4.93
C ALA A 248 -21.72 -28.81 -6.40
N ALA A 249 -20.93 -27.93 -7.03
CA ALA A 249 -20.52 -28.07 -8.42
C ALA A 249 -19.07 -28.58 -8.60
N ALA A 250 -18.25 -28.62 -7.55
CA ALA A 250 -16.86 -29.06 -7.62
C ALA A 250 -16.65 -30.58 -7.37
N GLN A 251 -17.71 -31.35 -7.13
CA GLN A 251 -17.65 -32.81 -6.97
C GLN A 251 -18.09 -33.60 -8.21
N ARG A 252 -17.92 -33.06 -9.41
CA ARG A 252 -17.99 -33.86 -10.65
C ARG A 252 -16.59 -34.29 -11.08
N GLN A 253 -16.24 -35.51 -10.64
CA GLN A 253 -15.35 -36.47 -11.29
C GLN A 253 -13.98 -35.95 -11.75
N LEU A 254 -13.00 -36.00 -10.84
CA LEU A 254 -11.61 -36.17 -11.25
C LEU A 254 -11.47 -37.56 -11.93
N PRO A 255 -10.96 -37.66 -13.16
CA PRO A 255 -10.62 -38.95 -13.76
C PRO A 255 -9.49 -39.59 -12.95
N GLN A 256 -9.69 -40.82 -12.50
CA GLN A 256 -8.64 -41.60 -11.88
C GLN A 256 -7.52 -41.87 -12.89
N PRO A 257 -6.24 -41.72 -12.51
CA PRO A 257 -5.13 -42.12 -13.37
C PRO A 257 -5.11 -43.64 -13.54
N PRO A 258 -4.77 -44.16 -14.73
CA PRO A 258 -4.68 -45.59 -14.97
C PRO A 258 -3.57 -46.21 -14.13
N ALA A 259 -3.87 -47.37 -13.57
CA ALA A 259 -2.95 -48.23 -12.85
C ALA A 259 -1.70 -48.49 -13.70
N GLN A 260 -0.55 -48.01 -13.25
CA GLN A 260 0.74 -48.45 -13.78
C GLN A 260 1.00 -49.87 -13.26
N GLN A 261 0.94 -50.82 -14.20
CA GLN A 261 1.40 -52.17 -14.02
C GLN A 261 2.86 -52.17 -13.56
N GLN A 262 3.07 -52.80 -12.40
CA GLN A 262 4.33 -53.38 -11.99
C GLN A 262 4.94 -54.17 -13.15
N GLN A 263 6.08 -53.71 -13.65
CA GLN A 263 7.03 -54.59 -14.32
C GLN A 263 8.33 -54.59 -13.51
N GLN A 264 8.53 -55.72 -12.85
CA GLN A 264 9.75 -56.12 -12.18
C GLN A 264 10.90 -56.19 -13.20
N GLN A 265 11.93 -55.38 -13.00
CA GLN A 265 13.35 -55.72 -13.24
C GLN A 265 14.12 -54.87 -12.21
N GLY A 266 14.80 -55.43 -11.22
CA GLY A 266 15.87 -56.42 -11.36
C GLY A 266 17.17 -55.65 -11.62
N GLY A 267 17.87 -55.25 -10.56
CA GLY A 267 19.10 -54.46 -10.71
C GLY A 267 19.70 -54.02 -9.37
N GLU A 268 20.32 -54.98 -8.68
CA GLU A 268 21.29 -54.74 -7.62
C GLU A 268 22.33 -53.70 -8.05
N ARG A 269 22.61 -52.72 -7.18
CA ARG A 269 23.97 -52.25 -6.89
C ARG A 269 23.99 -51.40 -5.63
N ASP A 270 24.33 -52.10 -4.56
CA ASP A 270 25.13 -51.63 -3.45
C ASP A 270 26.23 -50.64 -3.92
N MET A 271 26.29 -49.46 -3.31
CA MET A 271 27.56 -48.84 -2.91
C MET A 271 27.29 -47.77 -1.84
N SER A 272 27.46 -48.23 -0.61
CA SER A 272 27.93 -47.47 0.54
C SER A 272 28.98 -46.40 0.18
N ARG A 273 28.80 -45.18 0.70
CA ARG A 273 29.79 -44.11 1.05
C ARG A 273 28.96 -42.81 1.15
N GLY A 274 28.86 -42.09 2.26
CA GLY A 274 29.82 -41.80 3.31
C GLY A 274 29.70 -40.29 3.55
N LEU A 275 29.11 -39.89 4.67
CA LEU A 275 29.14 -38.52 5.17
C LEU A 275 30.61 -38.09 5.38
N PRO A 276 30.90 -36.79 5.27
CA PRO A 276 31.51 -36.16 6.42
C PRO A 276 30.92 -34.78 6.75
N THR A 277 30.58 -34.63 8.03
CA THR A 277 30.58 -33.39 8.79
C THR A 277 32.02 -32.95 9.12
N ARG A 278 32.36 -31.67 8.91
CA ARG A 278 33.29 -30.84 9.70
C ARG A 278 33.38 -29.47 9.02
N SER A 279 33.10 -28.34 9.67
CA SER A 279 33.88 -27.69 10.73
C SER A 279 35.32 -27.37 10.27
N GLU A 280 35.62 -26.08 10.36
CA GLU A 280 36.94 -25.42 10.36
C GLU A 280 37.46 -24.81 9.05
N ALA A 281 38.00 -23.61 9.28
CA ALA A 281 38.90 -22.81 8.46
C ALA A 281 38.25 -21.98 7.34
N TRP A 282 38.16 -20.66 7.57
CA TRP A 282 39.16 -19.73 7.03
C TRP A 282 39.05 -18.39 7.78
N ASP A 283 39.98 -18.24 8.73
CA ASP A 283 40.51 -16.94 9.19
C ASP A 283 41.41 -16.33 8.09
N ALA A 284 41.70 -15.04 8.25
CA ALA A 284 42.44 -14.11 7.36
C ALA A 284 41.52 -13.43 6.32
N GLU A 285 41.34 -12.10 6.30
CA GLU A 285 42.37 -11.07 6.38
C GLU A 285 41.89 -9.81 7.13
N ARG A 286 42.68 -9.37 8.12
CA ARG A 286 42.78 -7.97 8.54
C ARG A 286 43.96 -7.34 7.78
N PRO A 287 43.86 -6.08 7.36
CA PRO A 287 44.99 -5.18 7.40
C PRO A 287 44.87 -4.24 8.61
N ALA A 288 45.94 -4.21 9.38
CA ALA A 288 46.20 -3.22 10.40
C ALA A 288 46.67 -1.90 9.74
N GLY A 289 46.22 -0.78 10.32
CA GLY A 289 47.08 0.37 10.58
C GLY A 289 47.34 1.35 9.44
N THR A 290 46.87 2.58 9.62
CA THR A 290 47.75 3.74 9.53
C THR A 290 47.19 4.86 10.40
N ALA A 291 47.99 5.27 11.38
CA ALA A 291 47.79 6.46 12.18
C ALA A 291 48.79 7.53 11.72
N ALA A 292 48.43 8.79 12.03
CA ALA A 292 49.23 10.01 12.04
C ALA A 292 49.43 10.75 10.70
N ALA A 293 48.67 11.84 10.52
CA ALA A 293 49.15 13.21 10.73
C ALA A 293 47.97 14.11 11.13
#